data_AF-A0A919EQD2-F1
#
_entry.id   AF-A0A919EQD2-F1
#
_cell.length_a   1.000
_cell.length_b   1.000
_cell.length_c   1.000
_cell.angle_alpha   90.00
_cell.angle_beta   90.00
_cell.angle_gamma   90.00
#
_symmetry.space_group_name_H-M   'P 1'
#
loop_
_entity.id
_entity.type
_entity.pdbx_description
1 polymer ?
#
loop_
_entity_poly.entity_id
_entity_poly.type
_entity_poly.pdbx_seq_one_letter_code
_entity_poly.pdbx_strand_id
1 'polypeptide(L)'
;MAVVLMGNVWRDARTIADLGQNMAGWLEGRISARPGYLDSRPDSETLHLVPSLVVLNRGGIVTVDSQPGLAGRGYDGAHWRQKAYVETFIDDRGPLLKRAMRAAESAGLGVIRNNRVPAVPVPFTDRDGQPITGITVKYPRNQLAREWEGIGRQAFRELRSHGVHLTFYDPVWGRDDRLWSVLMGAVR
;
A
#
# COMPACT_ATOMS: atom_id res chain seq x y z
N MET A 1 -3.28 35.01 -14.34
CA MET A 1 -2.62 34.22 -13.28
C MET A 1 -1.54 33.40 -13.95
N ALA A 2 -0.29 33.50 -13.47
CA ALA A 2 0.83 32.80 -14.07
C ALA A 2 0.65 31.28 -13.94
N VAL A 3 0.62 30.57 -15.07
CA VAL A 3 0.78 29.12 -15.09
C VAL A 3 2.24 28.87 -14.73
N VAL A 4 2.50 28.63 -13.45
CA VAL A 4 3.74 27.96 -13.03
C VAL A 4 3.71 26.61 -13.73
N LEU A 5 4.66 26.35 -14.61
CA LEU A 5 4.93 25.00 -15.11
C LEU A 5 5.35 24.16 -13.89
N MET A 6 4.39 23.60 -13.16
CA MET A 6 4.67 22.67 -12.07
C MET A 6 5.43 21.50 -12.69
N GLY A 7 6.68 21.31 -12.26
CA GLY A 7 7.43 20.11 -12.54
C GLY A 7 6.61 18.86 -12.21
N ASN A 8 6.89 17.76 -12.88
CA ASN A 8 6.23 16.50 -12.55
C ASN A 8 6.72 16.08 -11.15
N VAL A 9 5.86 16.24 -10.13
CA VAL A 9 6.18 15.96 -8.71
C VAL A 9 6.79 14.58 -8.49
N TRP A 10 6.42 13.59 -9.31
CA TRP A 10 6.99 12.24 -9.26
C TRP A 10 8.40 12.18 -9.83
N ARG A 11 8.70 12.95 -10.88
CA ARG A 11 10.07 13.09 -11.41
C ARG A 11 10.97 13.88 -10.48
N ASP A 12 10.39 14.82 -9.73
CA ASP A 12 11.13 15.70 -8.82
C ASP A 12 11.40 15.04 -7.45
N ALA A 13 10.68 13.96 -7.11
CA ALA A 13 10.91 13.17 -5.91
C ALA A 13 12.35 12.63 -5.83
N ARG A 14 12.97 12.76 -4.65
CA ARG A 14 14.36 12.36 -4.40
C ARG A 14 14.48 11.24 -3.38
N THR A 15 13.52 11.14 -2.48
CA THR A 15 13.52 10.21 -1.35
C THR A 15 12.25 9.36 -1.30
N ILE A 16 12.27 8.29 -0.51
CA ILE A 16 11.07 7.49 -0.21
C ILE A 16 10.01 8.38 0.50
N ALA A 17 10.45 9.32 1.34
CA ALA A 17 9.55 10.25 2.01
C ALA A 17 8.82 11.18 1.01
N ASP A 18 9.50 11.68 -0.02
CA ASP A 18 8.88 12.49 -1.08
C ASP A 18 7.79 11.70 -1.81
N LEU A 19 8.04 10.41 -2.09
CA LEU A 19 7.04 9.53 -2.70
C LEU A 19 5.81 9.37 -1.79
N GLY A 20 6.01 9.25 -0.47
CA GLY A 20 4.93 9.27 0.51
C GLY A 20 4.12 10.57 0.45
N GLN A 21 4.76 11.73 0.41
CA GLN A 21 4.05 13.01 0.28
C GLN A 21 3.24 13.12 -1.02
N ASN A 22 3.80 12.64 -2.13
CA ASN A 22 3.13 12.63 -3.41
C ASN A 22 1.94 11.64 -3.43
N MET A 23 2.10 10.45 -2.85
CA MET A 23 1.03 9.47 -2.74
C MET A 23 -0.13 10.00 -1.88
N ALA A 24 0.17 10.66 -0.76
CA ALA A 24 -0.83 11.36 0.03
C ALA A 24 -1.54 12.46 -0.78
N GLY A 25 -0.81 13.20 -1.62
CA GLY A 25 -1.41 14.18 -2.52
C GLY A 25 -2.31 13.60 -3.59
N TRP A 26 -1.99 12.42 -4.13
CA TRP A 26 -2.87 11.70 -5.05
C TRP A 26 -4.13 11.19 -4.35
N LEU A 27 -4.00 10.59 -3.17
CA LEU A 27 -5.14 10.14 -2.35
C LEU A 27 -6.10 11.29 -1.98
N GLU A 28 -5.58 12.50 -1.77
CA GLU A 28 -6.37 13.70 -1.50
C GLU A 28 -6.88 14.41 -2.78
N GLY A 29 -6.59 13.87 -3.97
CA GLY A 29 -6.99 14.46 -5.25
C GLY A 29 -6.20 15.72 -5.66
N ARG A 30 -5.12 16.07 -4.95
CA ARG A 30 -4.23 17.20 -5.28
C ARG A 30 -3.26 16.88 -6.42
N ILE A 31 -3.02 15.58 -6.66
CA ILE A 31 -2.22 15.06 -7.78
C ILE A 31 -3.14 14.14 -8.59
N SER A 32 -3.27 14.39 -9.88
CA SER A 32 -4.29 13.74 -10.72
C SER A 32 -3.90 12.36 -11.27
N ALA A 33 -2.67 11.91 -11.04
CA ALA A 33 -2.18 10.61 -11.48
C ALA A 33 -1.01 10.16 -10.61
N ARG A 34 -0.91 8.86 -10.34
CA ARG A 34 0.25 8.24 -9.70
C ARG A 34 0.95 7.27 -10.67
N PRO A 35 2.24 6.98 -10.47
CA PRO A 35 2.93 5.86 -11.11
C PRO A 35 2.14 4.56 -10.97
N GLY A 36 2.17 3.75 -12.03
CA GLY A 36 1.63 2.37 -12.03
C GLY A 36 0.10 2.24 -11.96
N TYR A 37 -0.66 3.34 -11.87
CA TYR A 37 -2.12 3.30 -11.73
C TYR A 37 -2.79 4.13 -12.82
N LEU A 38 -3.85 3.58 -13.42
CA LEU A 38 -4.50 4.15 -14.62
C LEU A 38 -5.72 5.02 -14.31
N ASP A 39 -5.91 5.43 -13.05
CA ASP A 39 -6.99 6.32 -12.63
C ASP A 39 -6.45 7.52 -11.81
N SER A 40 -7.24 8.58 -11.81
CA SER A 40 -7.03 9.83 -11.09
C SER A 40 -7.40 9.80 -9.61
N ARG A 41 -8.07 8.73 -9.18
CA ARG A 41 -8.53 8.53 -7.80
C ARG A 41 -8.50 7.05 -7.44
N PRO A 42 -8.51 6.70 -6.14
CA PRO A 42 -8.64 5.32 -5.71
C PRO A 42 -9.98 4.70 -6.13
N ASP A 43 -10.00 3.38 -6.23
CA ASP A 43 -11.23 2.60 -6.35
C ASP A 43 -12.21 2.92 -5.22
N SER A 44 -13.51 2.81 -5.52
CA SER A 44 -14.57 3.20 -4.58
C SER A 44 -14.48 2.51 -3.22
N GLU A 45 -13.98 1.27 -3.18
CA GLU A 45 -13.77 0.51 -1.93
C GLU A 45 -12.69 1.12 -1.02
N THR A 46 -11.79 1.95 -1.57
CA THR A 46 -10.69 2.58 -0.83
C THR A 46 -11.08 3.94 -0.23
N LEU A 47 -12.22 4.53 -0.62
CA LEU A 47 -12.54 5.92 -0.30
C LEU A 47 -12.60 6.21 1.21
N HIS A 48 -13.16 5.31 2.02
CA HIS A 48 -13.19 5.50 3.49
C HIS A 48 -11.82 5.25 4.15
N LEU A 49 -10.89 4.59 3.46
CA LEU A 49 -9.52 4.36 3.93
C LEU A 49 -8.59 5.54 3.65
N VAL A 50 -8.94 6.43 2.72
CA VAL A 50 -8.11 7.58 2.31
C VAL A 50 -7.50 8.34 3.49
N PRO A 51 -8.25 8.71 4.56
CA PRO A 51 -7.66 9.41 5.71
C PRO A 51 -6.53 8.62 6.37
N SER A 52 -6.73 7.31 6.56
CA SER A 52 -5.71 6.42 7.13
C SER A 52 -4.50 6.32 6.21
N LEU A 53 -4.72 6.06 4.92
CA LEU A 53 -3.64 5.92 3.94
C LEU A 53 -2.82 7.20 3.80
N VAL A 54 -3.44 8.37 3.86
CA VAL A 54 -2.75 9.67 3.87
C VAL A 54 -1.82 9.79 5.08
N VAL A 55 -2.30 9.42 6.29
CA VAL A 55 -1.47 9.42 7.50
C VAL A 55 -0.29 8.46 7.37
N LEU A 56 -0.52 7.25 6.85
CA LEU A 56 0.55 6.27 6.62
C LEU A 56 1.62 6.80 5.66
N ASN A 57 1.19 7.32 4.51
CA ASN A 57 2.08 7.84 3.47
C ASN A 57 2.92 9.02 3.98
N ARG A 58 2.30 9.99 4.65
CA ARG A 58 3.01 11.11 5.27
C ARG A 58 3.96 10.65 6.37
N GLY A 59 3.62 9.57 7.06
CA GLY A 59 4.38 8.94 8.14
C GLY A 59 5.53 8.04 7.69
N GLY A 60 5.74 7.86 6.38
CA GLY A 60 6.84 7.05 5.83
C GLY A 60 6.50 5.58 5.57
N ILE A 61 5.23 5.19 5.71
CA ILE A 61 4.71 3.92 5.19
C ILE A 61 4.05 4.23 3.84
N VAL A 62 4.84 4.15 2.77
CA VAL A 62 4.39 4.54 1.42
C VAL A 62 3.53 3.44 0.83
N THR A 63 2.24 3.68 0.61
CA THR A 63 1.26 2.66 0.19
C THR A 63 1.17 2.59 -1.33
N VAL A 64 1.17 1.39 -1.90
CA VAL A 64 1.03 1.19 -3.37
C VAL A 64 -0.20 0.39 -3.75
N ASP A 65 -0.72 -0.46 -2.87
CA ASP A 65 -1.96 -1.20 -3.08
C ASP A 65 -2.66 -1.42 -1.73
N SER A 66 -3.99 -1.52 -1.73
CA SER A 66 -4.78 -1.73 -0.51
C SER A 66 -6.16 -2.28 -0.82
N GLN A 67 -6.70 -3.02 0.14
CA GLN A 67 -8.09 -3.47 0.12
C GLN A 67 -8.67 -3.39 1.54
N PRO A 68 -9.93 -2.96 1.71
CA PRO A 68 -10.61 -3.03 3.00
C PRO A 68 -10.94 -4.47 3.42
N GLY A 69 -11.25 -4.65 4.70
CA GLY A 69 -11.96 -5.84 5.16
C GLY A 69 -13.42 -5.78 4.74
N LEU A 70 -13.94 -6.85 4.13
CA LEU A 70 -15.35 -6.94 3.74
C LEU A 70 -15.87 -8.36 3.93
N ALA A 71 -17.12 -8.52 4.32
CA ALA A 71 -17.83 -9.79 4.27
C ALA A 71 -19.30 -9.54 3.97
N GLY A 72 -19.81 -10.08 2.87
CA GLY A 72 -21.18 -9.80 2.45
C GLY A 72 -21.54 -10.38 1.09
N ARG A 73 -22.74 -10.06 0.61
CA ARG A 73 -23.13 -10.39 -0.76
C ARG A 73 -22.57 -9.35 -1.72
N GLY A 74 -21.94 -9.81 -2.80
CA GLY A 74 -21.48 -8.97 -3.89
C GLY A 74 -22.60 -8.63 -4.87
N TYR A 75 -22.28 -7.79 -5.86
CA TYR A 75 -23.20 -7.40 -6.94
C TYR A 75 -23.68 -8.59 -7.78
N ASP A 76 -22.92 -9.69 -7.78
CA ASP A 76 -23.19 -10.93 -8.51
C ASP A 76 -24.00 -11.95 -7.68
N GLY A 77 -24.42 -11.58 -6.46
CA GLY A 77 -25.16 -12.44 -5.55
C GLY A 77 -24.31 -13.46 -4.79
N ALA A 78 -23.02 -13.61 -5.14
CA ALA A 78 -22.08 -14.48 -4.43
C ALA A 78 -21.71 -13.91 -3.06
N HIS A 79 -21.28 -14.77 -2.14
CA HIS A 79 -20.72 -14.33 -0.87
C HIS A 79 -19.24 -14.00 -1.03
N TRP A 80 -18.89 -12.74 -0.86
CA TRP A 80 -17.53 -12.24 -0.92
C TRP A 80 -16.98 -12.01 0.49
N ARG A 81 -15.73 -12.40 0.69
CA ARG A 81 -14.96 -12.05 1.88
C ARG A 81 -13.61 -11.50 1.48
N GLN A 82 -13.21 -10.41 2.11
CA GLN A 82 -11.92 -9.76 1.95
C GLN A 82 -11.24 -9.66 3.32
N LYS A 83 -9.93 -9.84 3.34
CA LYS A 83 -9.08 -9.43 4.46
C LYS A 83 -8.55 -8.04 4.16
N ALA A 84 -8.57 -7.17 5.16
CA ALA A 84 -7.90 -5.88 5.03
C ALA A 84 -6.40 -6.12 4.77
N TYR A 85 -5.83 -5.46 3.76
CA TYR A 85 -4.38 -5.44 3.52
C TYR A 85 -3.90 -4.11 2.98
N VAL A 86 -2.60 -3.86 3.14
CA VAL A 86 -1.89 -2.77 2.49
C VAL A 86 -0.49 -3.20 2.06
N GLU A 87 -0.17 -2.98 0.79
CA GLU A 87 1.15 -3.14 0.19
C GLU A 87 1.93 -1.83 0.29
N THR A 88 3.19 -1.90 0.72
CA THR A 88 3.93 -0.75 1.19
C THR A 88 5.42 -0.80 0.87
N PHE A 89 6.03 0.36 0.75
CA PHE A 89 7.48 0.57 0.86
C PHE A 89 7.81 1.35 2.13
N ILE A 90 8.77 0.85 2.91
CA ILE A 90 9.29 1.52 4.11
C ILE A 90 10.81 1.61 4.02
N ASP A 91 11.38 2.76 4.38
CA ASP A 91 12.83 2.97 4.48
C ASP A 91 13.46 2.12 5.60
N ASP A 92 14.53 1.36 5.29
CA ASP A 92 15.20 0.47 6.22
C ASP A 92 16.19 1.14 7.19
N ARG A 93 16.57 2.40 6.93
CA ARG A 93 17.55 3.13 7.75
C ARG A 93 16.94 3.65 9.05
N GLY A 94 15.63 3.89 9.04
CA GLY A 94 14.90 4.47 10.17
C GLY A 94 14.36 3.43 11.17
N PRO A 95 13.89 3.88 12.34
CA PRO A 95 13.25 3.00 13.32
C PRO A 95 11.85 2.52 12.91
N LEU A 96 11.24 3.20 11.92
CA LEU A 96 9.85 3.00 11.50
C LEU A 96 9.59 1.55 11.07
N LEU A 97 10.45 0.96 10.24
CA LEU A 97 10.31 -0.42 9.78
C LEU A 97 10.16 -1.40 10.95
N LYS A 98 11.07 -1.31 11.92
CA LYS A 98 11.06 -2.19 13.10
C LYS A 98 9.83 -1.92 13.98
N ARG A 99 9.41 -0.65 14.10
CA ARG A 99 8.23 -0.26 14.89
C ARG A 99 6.94 -0.79 14.26
N ALA A 100 6.76 -0.63 12.95
CA ALA A 100 5.61 -1.13 12.22
C ALA A 100 5.51 -2.66 12.28
N MET A 101 6.64 -3.37 12.08
CA MET A 101 6.68 -4.83 12.22
C MET A 101 6.29 -5.30 13.62
N ARG A 102 6.85 -4.69 14.68
CA ARG A 102 6.49 -5.04 16.07
C ARG A 102 5.05 -4.71 16.41
N ALA A 103 4.53 -3.59 15.92
CA ALA A 103 3.13 -3.21 16.14
C ALA A 103 2.18 -4.22 15.47
N ALA A 104 2.48 -4.63 14.23
CA ALA A 104 1.72 -5.67 13.53
C ALA A 104 1.75 -7.00 14.28
N GLU A 105 2.94 -7.48 14.67
CA GLU A 105 3.12 -8.71 15.43
C GLU A 105 2.35 -8.68 16.76
N SER A 106 2.51 -7.60 17.55
CA SER A 106 1.83 -7.43 18.84
C SER A 106 0.32 -7.38 18.70
N ALA A 107 -0.18 -6.91 17.55
CA ALA A 107 -1.59 -6.88 17.23
C ALA A 107 -2.10 -8.17 16.57
N GLY A 108 -1.26 -9.19 16.37
CA GLY A 108 -1.65 -10.43 15.69
C GLY A 108 -1.96 -10.25 14.20
N LEU A 109 -1.42 -9.21 13.57
CA LEU A 109 -1.49 -8.97 12.14
C LEU A 109 -0.39 -9.74 11.42
N GLY A 110 -0.63 -10.09 10.15
CA GLY A 110 0.37 -10.74 9.32
C GLY A 110 1.22 -9.74 8.55
N VAL A 111 2.48 -10.14 8.28
CA VAL A 111 3.43 -9.35 7.48
C VAL A 111 4.10 -10.27 6.46
N ILE A 112 4.04 -9.89 5.19
CA ILE A 112 4.69 -10.60 4.08
C ILE A 112 5.80 -9.71 3.53
N ARG A 113 6.98 -10.31 3.30
CA ARG A 113 8.06 -9.65 2.55
C ARG A 113 7.89 -9.98 1.07
N ASN A 114 7.55 -9.00 0.26
CA ASN A 114 7.13 -9.19 -1.14
C ASN A 114 8.28 -9.60 -2.09
N ASN A 115 9.52 -9.62 -1.61
CA ASN A 115 10.65 -10.19 -2.34
C ASN A 115 10.76 -11.73 -2.20
N ARG A 116 9.85 -12.37 -1.44
CA ARG A 116 9.83 -13.81 -1.18
C ARG A 116 8.42 -14.36 -1.35
N VAL A 117 8.33 -15.59 -1.85
CA VAL A 117 7.06 -16.33 -1.85
C VAL A 117 6.81 -16.82 -0.42
N PRO A 118 5.62 -16.61 0.15
CA PRO A 118 5.30 -17.18 1.46
C PRO A 118 5.21 -18.72 1.35
N ALA A 119 5.63 -19.42 2.40
CA ALA A 119 5.60 -20.89 2.43
C ALA A 119 4.17 -21.45 2.32
N VAL A 120 3.20 -20.69 2.84
CA VAL A 120 1.78 -20.98 2.72
C VAL A 120 1.13 -19.78 2.01
N PRO A 121 0.42 -20.00 0.89
CA PRO A 121 -0.33 -18.93 0.22
C PRO A 121 -1.30 -18.25 1.19
N VAL A 122 -1.35 -16.92 1.12
CA VAL A 122 -2.26 -16.13 1.95
C VAL A 122 -3.38 -15.58 1.06
N PRO A 123 -4.60 -16.13 1.13
CA PRO A 123 -5.73 -15.59 0.39
C PRO A 123 -6.20 -14.28 1.02
N PHE A 124 -6.47 -13.28 0.19
CA PHE A 124 -6.99 -11.97 0.58
C PHE A 124 -8.41 -11.73 0.13
N THR A 125 -8.85 -12.33 -0.98
CA THR A 125 -10.25 -12.29 -1.40
C THR A 125 -10.75 -13.69 -1.70
N ASP A 126 -11.97 -13.94 -1.24
CA ASP A 126 -12.71 -15.18 -1.36
C ASP A 126 -14.09 -14.90 -1.98
N ARG A 127 -14.54 -15.79 -2.85
CA ARG A 127 -15.89 -15.82 -3.42
C ARG A 127 -16.45 -17.23 -3.24
N ASP A 128 -17.52 -17.35 -2.45
CA ASP A 128 -18.19 -18.62 -2.12
C ASP A 128 -17.25 -19.71 -1.57
N GLY A 129 -16.25 -19.32 -0.77
CA GLY A 129 -15.28 -20.23 -0.18
C GLY A 129 -14.11 -20.61 -1.10
N GLN A 130 -14.07 -20.07 -2.32
CA GLN A 130 -12.94 -20.19 -3.23
C GLN A 130 -12.07 -18.92 -3.22
N PRO A 131 -10.77 -19.02 -2.84
CA PRO A 131 -9.83 -17.94 -3.00
C PRO A 131 -9.72 -17.47 -4.45
N ILE A 132 -9.94 -16.18 -4.69
CA ILE A 132 -9.84 -15.55 -6.02
C ILE A 132 -8.56 -14.72 -6.12
N THR A 133 -8.14 -14.09 -5.01
CA THR A 133 -6.92 -13.29 -4.95
C THR A 133 -6.14 -13.56 -3.66
N GLY A 134 -4.84 -13.28 -3.70
CA GLY A 134 -3.93 -13.41 -2.57
C GLY A 134 -2.49 -13.31 -3.05
N ILE A 135 -1.54 -13.27 -2.10
CA ILE A 135 -0.12 -13.35 -2.45
C ILE A 135 0.22 -14.83 -2.67
N THR A 136 0.21 -15.21 -3.94
CA THR A 136 0.45 -16.60 -4.40
C THR A 136 1.73 -16.74 -5.22
N VAL A 137 2.35 -15.62 -5.65
CA VAL A 137 3.47 -15.63 -6.59
C VAL A 137 4.62 -14.71 -6.19
N LYS A 138 5.81 -15.05 -6.68
CA LYS A 138 6.98 -14.18 -6.58
C LYS A 138 6.80 -13.01 -7.54
N TYR A 139 6.88 -11.77 -7.04
CA TYR A 139 6.94 -10.61 -7.92
C TYR A 139 8.11 -10.72 -8.92
N PRO A 140 7.92 -10.32 -10.19
CA PRO A 140 9.00 -10.33 -11.16
C PRO A 140 10.10 -9.35 -10.76
N ARG A 141 11.33 -9.58 -11.24
CA ARG A 141 12.49 -8.73 -10.91
C ARG A 141 12.30 -7.26 -11.26
N ASN A 142 11.44 -6.94 -12.24
CA ASN A 142 11.12 -5.59 -12.67
C ASN A 142 9.86 -5.00 -12.01
N GLN A 143 9.26 -5.65 -10.99
CA GLN A 143 8.05 -5.16 -10.32
C GLN A 143 8.23 -3.71 -9.83
N LEU A 144 9.35 -3.42 -9.17
CA LEU A 144 9.65 -2.06 -8.68
C LEU A 144 9.64 -1.03 -9.81
N ALA A 145 10.15 -1.37 -10.99
CA ALA A 145 10.20 -0.48 -12.14
C ALA A 145 8.82 -0.26 -12.76
N ARG A 146 7.94 -1.27 -12.73
CA ARG A 146 6.55 -1.17 -13.20
C ARG A 146 5.71 -0.33 -12.24
N GLU A 147 5.83 -0.59 -10.94
CA GLU A 147 5.09 0.12 -9.89
C GLU A 147 5.41 1.62 -9.90
N TRP A 148 6.68 1.95 -10.07
CA TRP A 148 7.18 3.32 -10.00
C TRP A 148 7.56 3.89 -11.37
N GLU A 149 6.87 3.45 -12.43
CA GLU A 149 7.12 3.97 -13.77
C GLU A 149 6.90 5.51 -13.80
N GLY A 150 7.93 6.24 -14.25
CA GLY A 150 7.86 7.70 -14.39
C GLY A 150 8.38 8.52 -13.21
N ILE A 151 8.84 7.90 -12.11
CA ILE A 151 9.50 8.64 -11.02
C ILE A 151 10.93 9.08 -11.38
N GLY A 152 11.45 10.03 -10.60
CA GLY A 152 12.82 10.53 -10.73
C GLY A 152 13.89 9.48 -10.44
N ARG A 153 15.06 9.61 -11.09
CA ARG A 153 16.21 8.70 -10.89
C ARG A 153 16.71 8.67 -9.44
N GLN A 154 16.54 9.76 -8.69
CA GLN A 154 16.98 9.83 -7.29
C GLN A 154 16.07 8.97 -6.40
N ALA A 155 14.75 9.21 -6.41
CA ALA A 155 13.80 8.39 -5.66
C ALA A 155 13.85 6.91 -6.07
N PHE A 156 14.04 6.60 -7.36
CA PHE A 156 14.17 5.21 -7.80
C PHE A 156 15.41 4.52 -7.22
N ARG A 157 16.56 5.22 -7.15
CA ARG A 157 17.77 4.69 -6.48
C ARG A 157 17.53 4.50 -5.00
N GLU A 158 16.84 5.44 -4.36
CA GLU A 158 16.53 5.36 -2.93
C GLU A 158 15.66 4.14 -2.61
N LEU A 159 14.56 3.94 -3.36
CA LEU A 159 13.71 2.75 -3.25
C LEU A 159 14.49 1.45 -3.45
N ARG A 160 15.36 1.40 -4.46
CA ARG A 160 16.14 0.20 -4.75
C ARG A 160 17.15 -0.14 -3.65
N SER A 161 17.75 0.88 -3.03
CA SER A 161 18.80 0.69 -2.02
C SER A 161 18.25 0.49 -0.61
N HIS A 162 17.14 1.16 -0.27
CA HIS A 162 16.64 1.30 1.10
C HIS A 162 15.16 0.97 1.27
N GLY A 163 14.42 0.75 0.18
CA GLY A 163 13.00 0.44 0.23
C GLY A 163 12.74 -1.03 0.55
N VAL A 164 12.06 -1.28 1.67
CA VAL A 164 11.58 -2.61 2.05
C VAL A 164 10.13 -2.75 1.62
N HIS A 165 9.91 -3.66 0.67
CA HIS A 165 8.60 -3.97 0.11
C HIS A 165 7.85 -4.99 1.00
N LEU A 166 6.77 -4.56 1.64
CA LEU A 166 5.97 -5.37 2.58
C LEU A 166 4.49 -5.31 2.27
N THR A 167 3.78 -6.40 2.55
CA THR A 167 2.32 -6.37 2.72
C THR A 167 1.95 -6.66 4.17
N PHE A 168 1.18 -5.75 4.77
CA PHE A 168 0.56 -5.95 6.07
C PHE A 168 -0.89 -6.37 5.87
N TYR A 169 -1.40 -7.32 6.65
CA TYR A 169 -2.78 -7.76 6.52
C TYR A 169 -3.41 -8.18 7.85
N ASP A 170 -4.72 -8.05 7.92
CA ASP A 170 -5.52 -8.62 8.99
C ASP A 170 -5.89 -10.07 8.65
N PRO A 171 -5.53 -11.08 9.47
CA PRO A 171 -5.91 -12.46 9.18
C PRO A 171 -7.42 -12.73 9.29
N VAL A 172 -8.20 -11.83 9.89
CA VAL A 172 -9.65 -11.99 10.12
C VAL A 172 -10.43 -11.44 8.93
N TRP A 173 -11.21 -12.32 8.27
CA TRP A 173 -12.12 -11.95 7.19
C TRP A 173 -13.14 -10.90 7.64
N GLY A 174 -13.35 -9.88 6.81
CA GLY A 174 -14.36 -8.85 7.04
C GLY A 174 -14.01 -7.80 8.09
N ARG A 175 -12.89 -7.94 8.82
CA ARG A 175 -12.46 -6.93 9.81
C ARG A 175 -11.68 -5.82 9.12
N ASP A 176 -12.18 -4.59 9.27
CA ASP A 176 -11.69 -3.42 8.53
C ASP A 176 -11.19 -2.27 9.42
N ASP A 177 -11.00 -2.49 10.72
CA ASP A 177 -10.63 -1.41 11.66
C ASP A 177 -9.19 -1.58 12.21
N ARG A 178 -8.84 -2.81 12.58
CA ARG A 178 -7.62 -3.11 13.35
C ARG A 178 -6.34 -2.82 12.58
N LEU A 179 -6.23 -3.23 11.32
CA LEU A 179 -5.03 -3.03 10.49
C LEU A 179 -4.65 -1.54 10.43
N TRP A 180 -5.62 -0.69 10.07
CA TRP A 180 -5.41 0.73 9.86
C TRP A 180 -5.05 1.44 11.16
N SER A 181 -5.76 1.13 12.25
CA SER A 181 -5.48 1.72 13.57
C SER A 181 -4.06 1.38 14.05
N VAL A 182 -3.62 0.13 13.89
CA VAL A 182 -2.29 -0.32 14.30
C VAL A 182 -1.19 0.38 13.52
N LEU A 183 -1.32 0.45 12.19
CA LEU A 183 -0.31 1.09 11.34
C LEU A 183 -0.28 2.61 11.54
N MET A 184 -1.44 3.26 11.72
CA MET A 184 -1.49 4.69 12.06
C MET A 184 -0.80 4.97 13.41
N GLY A 185 -0.95 4.08 14.39
CA GLY A 185 -0.23 4.16 15.65
C GLY A 185 1.29 4.01 15.49
N ALA A 186 1.75 3.28 14.49
CA ALA A 186 3.18 3.07 14.23
C ALA A 186 3.87 4.26 13.51
N VAL A 187 3.12 5.22 12.97
CA VAL A 187 3.68 6.41 12.31
C VAL A 187 3.55 7.70 13.13
N ARG A 188 2.91 7.62 14.30
CA ARG A 188 2.90 8.66 15.33
C ARG A 188 4.13 8.54 16.23
#